data_AF-H3S9C7-F1
#
_entry.id   AF-H3S9C7-F1
#
_cell.length_a   1.000
_cell.length_b   1.000
_cell.length_c   1.000
_cell.angle_alpha   90.00
_cell.angle_beta   90.00
_cell.angle_gamma   90.00
#
_symmetry.space_group_name_H-M   'P 1'
#
loop_
_entity.id
_entity.type
_entity.pdbx_description
1 polymer ?
#
loop_
_entity_poly.entity_id
_entity_poly.type
_entity_poly.pdbx_seq_one_letter_code
_entity_poly.pdbx_strand_id
1 'polypeptide(L)'
;MQPDINQLYEKYLTLNIPNPFTLEQISERLIKQYSATQVDVNRFADLKKDPCADFHTAVAAYLFRNSDGVEKLLTLESPDEKIEFYKDCTYGDGCNLILNSEDHIYMSGGTIQVGTKLLLIEIDIFTGIDKKDMVPGKEEFNDYLKALYLAGYIHFENDSFIEKARQRYREGYRLRWFGSGTSGETTF
;
A
#
# COMPACT_ATOMS: atom_id res chain seq x y z
N MET A 1 18.69 -12.28 -5.10
CA MET A 1 18.17 -12.39 -6.48
C MET A 1 16.91 -11.56 -6.54
N GLN A 2 16.84 -10.62 -7.48
CA GLN A 2 15.76 -9.64 -7.62
C GLN A 2 14.71 -10.17 -8.60
N PRO A 3 13.43 -9.79 -8.47
CA PRO A 3 12.46 -10.08 -9.51
C PRO A 3 12.93 -9.40 -10.81
N ASP A 4 12.89 -10.14 -11.91
CA ASP A 4 13.26 -9.60 -13.22
C ASP A 4 12.22 -8.56 -13.64
N ILE A 5 12.66 -7.31 -13.80
CA ILE A 5 11.80 -6.18 -14.16
C ILE A 5 11.10 -6.43 -15.50
N ASN A 6 11.75 -7.09 -16.45
CA ASN A 6 11.11 -7.39 -17.74
C ASN A 6 9.96 -8.38 -17.55
N GLN A 7 10.12 -9.39 -16.69
CA GLN A 7 9.04 -10.34 -16.38
C GLN A 7 7.89 -9.67 -15.63
N LEU A 8 8.19 -8.78 -14.68
CA LEU A 8 7.17 -7.99 -13.99
C LEU A 8 6.39 -7.11 -14.98
N TYR A 9 7.08 -6.46 -15.90
CA TYR A 9 6.46 -5.61 -16.93
C TYR A 9 5.58 -6.43 -17.88
N GLU A 10 6.08 -7.54 -18.42
CA GLU A 10 5.30 -8.44 -19.28
C GLU A 10 4.04 -8.94 -18.58
N LYS A 11 4.15 -9.33 -17.31
CA LYS A 11 3.01 -9.77 -16.52
C LYS A 11 2.04 -8.61 -16.26
N TYR A 12 2.54 -7.43 -15.92
CA TYR A 12 1.75 -6.22 -15.69
C TYR A 12 0.84 -5.90 -16.88
N LEU A 13 1.34 -6.00 -18.11
CA LEU A 13 0.57 -5.75 -19.34
C LEU A 13 -0.66 -6.67 -19.48
N THR A 14 -0.70 -7.80 -18.77
CA THR A 14 -1.83 -8.76 -18.82
C THR A 14 -2.88 -8.54 -17.73
N LEU A 15 -2.60 -7.74 -16.70
CA LEU A 15 -3.38 -7.71 -15.45
C LEU A 15 -4.44 -6.60 -15.39
N ASN A 16 -4.51 -5.71 -16.38
CA ASN A 16 -5.44 -4.56 -16.43
C ASN A 16 -5.51 -3.79 -15.10
N ILE A 17 -4.36 -3.59 -14.46
CA ILE A 17 -4.26 -2.90 -13.17
C ILE A 17 -4.59 -1.41 -13.39
N PRO A 18 -5.55 -0.84 -12.64
CA PRO A 18 -5.87 0.59 -12.72
C PRO A 18 -4.66 1.48 -12.43
N ASN A 19 -4.64 2.66 -13.05
CA ASN A 19 -3.63 3.68 -12.80
C ASN A 19 -4.15 5.08 -13.19
N PRO A 20 -4.60 5.92 -12.24
CA PRO A 20 -4.78 5.63 -10.80
C PRO A 20 -5.97 4.70 -10.52
N PHE A 21 -6.14 4.29 -9.27
CA PHE A 21 -7.33 3.57 -8.79
C PHE A 21 -8.45 4.55 -8.44
N THR A 22 -9.69 4.20 -8.78
CA THR A 22 -10.88 4.91 -8.30
C THR A 22 -11.19 4.57 -6.85
N LEU A 23 -11.93 5.43 -6.14
CA LEU A 23 -12.35 5.18 -4.75
C LEU A 23 -13.12 3.86 -4.59
N GLU A 24 -13.95 3.49 -5.58
CA GLU A 24 -14.67 2.22 -5.57
C GLU A 24 -13.70 1.03 -5.63
N GLN A 25 -12.71 1.08 -6.54
CA GLN A 25 -11.69 0.03 -6.67
C GLN A 25 -10.80 -0.07 -5.42
N ILE A 26 -10.47 1.05 -4.80
CA ILE A 26 -9.74 1.08 -3.52
C ILE A 26 -10.57 0.39 -2.43
N SER A 27 -11.85 0.77 -2.30
CA SER A 27 -12.76 0.16 -1.32
C SER A 27 -12.87 -1.35 -1.51
N GLU A 28 -13.09 -1.79 -2.75
CA GLU A 28 -13.17 -3.21 -3.11
C GLU A 28 -11.89 -3.95 -2.74
N ARG A 29 -10.73 -3.40 -3.07
CA ARG A 29 -9.41 -3.97 -2.76
C ARG A 29 -9.22 -4.11 -1.25
N LEU A 30 -9.45 -3.04 -0.49
CA LEU A 30 -9.24 -3.03 0.96
C LEU A 30 -10.15 -4.03 1.67
N ILE A 31 -11.42 -4.09 1.28
CA ILE A 31 -12.40 -5.03 1.85
C ILE A 31 -12.06 -6.46 1.47
N LYS A 32 -11.82 -6.76 0.19
CA LYS A 32 -11.60 -8.15 -0.27
C LYS A 32 -10.27 -8.72 0.20
N GLN A 33 -9.20 -7.93 0.15
CA GLN A 33 -7.87 -8.43 0.46
C GLN A 33 -7.61 -8.49 1.96
N TYR A 34 -8.00 -7.43 2.67
CA TYR A 34 -7.61 -7.21 4.06
C TYR A 34 -8.79 -7.27 5.02
N SER A 35 -9.98 -7.66 4.55
CA SER A 35 -11.19 -7.74 5.37
C SER A 35 -11.43 -6.43 6.14
N ALA A 36 -11.14 -5.30 5.50
CA ALA A 36 -11.28 -3.99 6.09
C ALA A 36 -12.77 -3.66 6.31
N THR A 37 -13.08 -2.99 7.41
CA THR A 37 -14.44 -2.51 7.68
C THR A 37 -14.51 -1.02 7.37
N GLN A 38 -15.34 -0.65 6.40
CA GLN A 38 -15.63 0.76 6.13
C GLN A 38 -16.49 1.35 7.26
N VAL A 39 -16.18 2.57 7.69
CA VAL A 39 -16.87 3.29 8.76
C VAL A 39 -17.09 4.76 8.38
N ASP A 40 -17.96 5.44 9.14
CA ASP A 40 -18.17 6.88 8.99
C ASP A 40 -16.87 7.66 9.30
N VAL A 41 -16.49 8.57 8.40
CA VAL A 41 -15.28 9.39 8.55
C VAL A 41 -15.29 10.20 9.85
N ASN A 42 -16.46 10.64 10.35
CA ASN A 42 -16.59 11.43 11.57
C ASN A 42 -16.18 10.67 12.84
N ARG A 43 -15.97 9.35 12.76
CA ARG A 43 -15.29 8.60 13.82
C ARG A 43 -13.89 9.18 14.12
N PHE A 44 -13.26 9.79 13.13
CA PHE A 44 -11.93 10.40 13.20
C PHE A 44 -12.00 11.93 13.16
N ALA A 45 -13.08 12.53 13.66
CA ALA A 45 -13.28 13.99 13.62
C ALA A 45 -12.23 14.78 14.41
N ASP A 46 -11.45 14.14 15.28
CA ASP A 46 -10.29 14.72 15.94
C ASP A 46 -9.19 15.14 14.95
N LEU A 47 -9.08 14.45 13.81
CA LEU A 47 -8.17 14.81 12.72
C LEU A 47 -8.50 16.17 12.07
N LYS A 48 -9.67 16.76 12.34
CA LYS A 48 -9.96 18.17 11.95
C LYS A 48 -8.98 19.16 12.55
N LYS A 49 -8.29 18.78 13.63
CA LYS A 49 -7.27 19.59 14.30
C LYS A 49 -5.87 19.39 13.71
N ASP A 50 -5.69 18.34 12.91
CA ASP A 50 -4.43 18.05 12.24
C ASP A 50 -4.41 18.77 10.87
N PRO A 51 -3.57 19.80 10.70
CA PRO A 51 -3.48 20.53 9.44
C PRO A 51 -2.93 19.68 8.28
N CYS A 52 -2.28 18.54 8.57
CA CYS A 52 -1.73 17.64 7.56
C CYS A 52 -2.71 16.55 7.11
N ALA A 53 -3.84 16.37 7.82
CA ALA A 53 -4.80 15.31 7.51
C ALA A 53 -5.82 15.70 6.42
N ASP A 54 -5.87 16.98 6.05
CA ASP A 54 -6.82 17.56 5.09
C ASP A 54 -8.26 17.07 5.29
N PHE A 55 -8.68 16.91 6.55
CA PHE A 55 -9.89 16.15 6.89
C PHE A 55 -11.19 16.67 6.24
N HIS A 56 -11.22 17.93 5.80
CA HIS A 56 -12.35 18.50 5.08
C HIS A 56 -12.61 17.83 3.71
N THR A 57 -11.64 17.12 3.14
CA THR A 57 -11.77 16.31 1.92
C THR A 57 -11.91 14.81 2.20
N ALA A 58 -12.06 14.41 3.47
CA ALA A 58 -12.22 13.00 3.83
C ALA A 58 -13.53 12.43 3.28
N VAL A 59 -13.44 11.34 2.51
CA VAL A 59 -14.58 10.72 1.82
C VAL A 59 -14.87 9.29 2.26
N ALA A 60 -13.87 8.57 2.79
CA ALA A 60 -14.05 7.21 3.29
C ALA A 60 -13.04 6.91 4.41
N ALA A 61 -13.42 6.01 5.33
CA ALA A 61 -12.51 5.54 6.37
C ALA A 61 -12.64 4.04 6.58
N TYR A 62 -11.52 3.38 6.88
CA TYR A 62 -11.41 1.93 6.97
C TYR A 62 -10.68 1.52 8.25
N LEU A 63 -11.19 0.46 8.89
CA LEU A 63 -10.57 -0.20 10.03
C LEU A 63 -10.01 -1.55 9.62
N PHE A 64 -8.77 -1.82 9.98
CA PHE A 64 -8.13 -3.12 9.79
C PHE A 64 -8.04 -3.84 11.15
N ARG A 65 -8.98 -4.76 11.42
CA ARG A 65 -9.07 -5.50 12.69
C ARG A 65 -9.16 -7.02 12.53
N ASN A 66 -9.49 -7.50 11.34
CA ASN A 66 -9.56 -8.93 11.07
C ASN A 66 -8.14 -9.53 11.11
N SER A 67 -7.95 -10.61 11.87
CA SER A 67 -6.64 -11.24 12.07
C SER A 67 -5.96 -11.60 10.76
N ASP A 68 -6.68 -12.20 9.82
CA ASP A 68 -6.11 -12.66 8.55
C ASP A 68 -5.73 -11.47 7.65
N GLY A 69 -6.54 -10.41 7.69
CA GLY A 69 -6.23 -9.15 7.03
C GLY A 69 -5.00 -8.45 7.61
N VAL A 70 -4.92 -8.38 8.93
CA VAL A 70 -3.78 -7.80 9.66
C VAL A 70 -2.51 -8.62 9.39
N GLU A 71 -2.57 -9.95 9.43
CA GLU A 71 -1.44 -10.82 9.10
C GLU A 71 -0.88 -10.54 7.69
N LYS A 72 -1.76 -10.29 6.71
CA LYS A 72 -1.35 -9.88 5.35
C LYS A 72 -0.69 -8.49 5.35
N LEU A 73 -1.27 -7.51 6.05
CA LEU A 73 -0.72 -6.16 6.15
C LEU A 73 0.65 -6.11 6.82
N LEU A 74 0.97 -7.10 7.65
CA LEU A 74 2.23 -7.22 8.38
C LEU A 74 3.28 -8.07 7.66
N THR A 75 3.09 -8.34 6.37
CA THR A 75 4.02 -9.19 5.60
C THR A 75 5.37 -8.53 5.31
N LEU A 76 5.51 -7.21 5.48
CA LEU A 76 6.73 -6.46 5.18
C LEU A 76 7.48 -5.98 6.44
N GLU A 77 6.96 -6.32 7.60
CA GLU A 77 7.42 -5.97 8.92
C GLU A 77 8.45 -7.00 9.37
N SER A 78 9.47 -6.55 10.10
CA SER A 78 10.41 -7.45 10.75
C SER A 78 9.66 -8.32 11.78
N PRO A 79 10.17 -9.49 12.16
CA PRO A 79 9.51 -10.35 13.15
C PRO A 79 9.18 -9.63 14.47
N ASP A 80 10.07 -8.74 14.93
CA ASP A 80 9.87 -7.98 16.16
C ASP A 80 8.80 -6.89 16.00
N GLU A 81 8.88 -6.09 14.92
CA GLU A 81 7.87 -5.08 14.56
C GLU A 81 6.49 -5.73 14.41
N LYS A 82 6.43 -6.90 13.76
CA LYS A 82 5.18 -7.62 13.50
C LYS A 82 4.44 -7.97 14.80
N ILE A 83 5.14 -8.39 15.85
CA ILE A 83 4.52 -8.72 17.13
C ILE A 83 3.91 -7.48 17.78
N GLU A 84 4.62 -6.35 17.74
CA GLU A 84 4.17 -5.08 18.29
C GLU A 84 2.96 -4.55 17.49
N PHE A 85 3.11 -4.40 16.17
CA PHE A 85 2.04 -3.91 15.31
C PHE A 85 0.81 -4.82 15.30
N TYR A 86 0.96 -6.14 15.41
CA TYR A 86 -0.19 -7.04 15.52
C TYR A 86 -1.03 -6.71 16.76
N LYS A 87 -0.37 -6.43 17.89
CA LYS A 87 -1.08 -6.03 19.12
C LYS A 87 -1.77 -4.69 18.95
N ASP A 88 -1.09 -3.71 18.40
CA ASP A 88 -1.66 -2.38 18.18
C ASP A 88 -2.85 -2.43 17.22
N CYS A 89 -2.72 -3.17 16.12
CA CYS A 89 -3.78 -3.37 15.14
C CYS A 89 -4.99 -4.10 15.71
N THR A 90 -4.77 -5.16 16.51
CA THR A 90 -5.85 -6.06 16.94
C THR A 90 -6.53 -5.59 18.23
N TYR A 91 -5.76 -5.02 19.16
CA TYR A 91 -6.22 -4.71 20.53
C TYR A 91 -6.17 -3.22 20.89
N GLY A 92 -5.48 -2.38 20.10
CA GLY A 92 -5.43 -0.93 20.29
C GLY A 92 -6.48 -0.16 19.48
N ASP A 93 -6.31 1.16 19.38
CA ASP A 93 -7.09 2.02 18.47
C ASP A 93 -6.84 1.70 16.99
N GLY A 94 -5.83 0.85 16.72
CA GLY A 94 -5.62 0.01 15.56
C GLY A 94 -5.26 0.69 14.25
N CYS A 95 -4.95 -0.13 13.24
CA CYS A 95 -4.59 0.34 11.91
C CYS A 95 -5.83 0.88 11.20
N ASN A 96 -5.78 2.16 10.83
CA ASN A 96 -6.89 2.87 10.19
C ASN A 96 -6.39 3.64 8.97
N LEU A 97 -7.22 3.72 7.94
CA LEU A 97 -6.97 4.55 6.76
C LEU A 97 -8.16 5.48 6.53
N ILE A 98 -7.91 6.77 6.46
CA ILE A 98 -8.87 7.80 6.07
C ILE A 98 -8.44 8.27 4.68
N LEU A 99 -9.33 8.11 3.69
CA LEU A 99 -9.10 8.53 2.31
C LEU A 99 -9.64 9.94 2.10
N ASN A 100 -8.83 10.77 1.46
CA ASN A 100 -9.18 12.10 0.98
C ASN A 100 -9.43 12.06 -0.53
N SER A 101 -10.38 12.87 -1.00
CA SER A 101 -10.63 13.05 -2.42
C SER A 101 -11.21 14.43 -2.68
N GLU A 102 -10.62 15.16 -3.63
CA GLU A 102 -11.12 16.47 -4.06
C GLU A 102 -12.19 16.35 -5.15
N ASP A 103 -12.12 15.32 -5.99
CA ASP A 103 -13.01 15.12 -7.14
C ASP A 103 -14.08 14.04 -6.91
N HIS A 104 -14.06 13.37 -5.76
CA HIS A 104 -14.90 12.24 -5.40
C HIS A 104 -14.80 11.02 -6.33
N ILE A 105 -13.74 10.93 -7.15
CA ILE A 105 -13.49 9.81 -8.07
C ILE A 105 -12.17 9.13 -7.72
N TYR A 106 -11.11 9.91 -7.55
CA TYR A 106 -9.76 9.43 -7.27
C TYR A 106 -9.30 9.89 -5.89
N MET A 107 -8.35 9.15 -5.31
CA MET A 107 -7.74 9.54 -4.05
C MET A 107 -6.81 10.75 -4.27
N SER A 108 -6.93 11.79 -3.44
CA SER A 108 -6.01 12.92 -3.40
C SER A 108 -5.06 12.88 -2.20
N GLY A 109 -5.35 12.03 -1.21
CA GLY A 109 -4.51 11.82 -0.03
C GLY A 109 -5.03 10.70 0.85
N GLY A 110 -4.22 10.32 1.84
CA GLY A 110 -4.58 9.30 2.81
C GLY A 110 -3.91 9.55 4.15
N THR A 111 -4.70 9.58 5.22
CA THR A 111 -4.18 9.62 6.59
C THR A 111 -4.20 8.22 7.18
N ILE A 112 -3.05 7.73 7.62
CA ILE A 112 -2.93 6.43 8.29
C ILE A 112 -2.72 6.64 9.79
N GLN A 113 -3.45 5.89 10.59
CA GLN A 113 -3.15 5.70 12.01
C GLN A 113 -2.62 4.28 12.19
N VAL A 114 -1.45 4.14 12.85
CA VAL A 114 -0.71 2.87 12.94
C VAL A 114 -0.42 2.29 11.55
N GLY A 115 0.57 2.86 10.87
CA GLY A 115 0.88 2.53 9.48
C GLY A 115 1.79 1.33 9.31
N THR A 116 1.27 0.29 8.65
CA THR A 116 2.09 -0.83 8.16
C THR A 116 2.77 -0.44 6.85
N LYS A 117 3.96 -1.00 6.61
CA LYS A 117 4.75 -0.81 5.40
C LYS A 117 3.97 -1.20 4.15
N LEU A 118 3.19 -2.28 4.22
CA LEU A 118 2.38 -2.70 3.09
C LEU A 118 1.22 -1.73 2.80
N LEU A 119 0.57 -1.20 3.83
CA LEU A 119 -0.51 -0.24 3.65
C LEU A 119 -0.01 1.07 3.03
N LEU A 120 1.19 1.51 3.41
CA LEU A 120 1.85 2.66 2.79
C LEU A 120 2.11 2.42 1.29
N ILE A 121 2.62 1.24 0.92
CA ILE A 121 2.80 0.84 -0.48
C ILE A 121 1.46 0.83 -1.23
N GLU A 122 0.40 0.30 -0.64
CA GLU A 122 -0.94 0.26 -1.25
C GLU A 122 -1.45 1.68 -1.58
N ILE A 123 -1.28 2.64 -0.67
CA ILE A 123 -1.71 4.03 -0.89
C ILE A 123 -0.94 4.67 -2.06
N ASP A 124 0.37 4.46 -2.14
CA ASP A 124 1.14 4.98 -3.26
C ASP A 124 0.73 4.32 -4.59
N ILE A 125 0.41 3.01 -4.57
CA ILE A 125 -0.16 2.31 -5.73
C ILE A 125 -1.50 2.91 -6.16
N PHE A 126 -2.38 3.24 -5.20
CA PHE A 126 -3.69 3.80 -5.51
C PHE A 126 -3.60 5.16 -6.20
N THR A 127 -2.64 5.99 -5.79
CA THR A 127 -2.33 7.28 -6.43
C THR A 127 -1.81 7.07 -7.86
N GLY A 128 -1.12 5.96 -8.09
CA GLY A 128 -0.60 5.60 -9.40
C GLY A 128 0.61 6.44 -9.81
N ILE A 129 0.95 6.34 -11.09
CA ILE A 129 2.09 7.03 -11.72
C ILE A 129 1.68 7.77 -12.98
N ASP A 130 2.40 8.85 -13.28
CA ASP A 130 2.22 9.63 -14.48
C ASP A 130 2.41 8.77 -15.73
N LYS A 131 1.45 8.79 -16.67
CA LYS A 131 1.49 7.91 -17.87
C LYS A 131 2.74 8.08 -18.73
N LYS A 132 3.35 9.27 -18.76
CA LYS A 132 4.60 9.57 -19.48
C LYS A 132 5.83 8.91 -18.82
N ASP A 133 5.70 8.47 -17.57
CA ASP A 133 6.76 7.86 -16.77
C ASP A 133 6.67 6.33 -16.75
N MET A 134 5.55 5.77 -17.25
CA MET A 134 5.31 4.33 -17.47
C MET A 134 6.11 3.74 -18.65
N VAL A 135 7.43 3.95 -18.65
CA VAL A 135 8.32 3.53 -19.74
C VAL A 135 9.34 2.53 -19.19
N PRO A 136 9.54 1.36 -19.83
CA PRO A 136 10.56 0.40 -19.39
C PRO A 136 11.93 1.05 -19.22
N GLY A 137 12.58 0.79 -18.08
CA GLY A 137 13.87 1.37 -17.74
C GLY A 137 13.81 2.69 -16.95
N LYS A 138 12.64 3.34 -16.84
CA LYS A 138 12.47 4.43 -15.86
C LYS A 138 12.43 3.86 -14.45
N GLU A 139 13.25 4.43 -13.57
CA GLU A 139 13.44 3.93 -12.19
C GLU A 139 12.13 3.94 -11.40
N GLU A 140 11.34 5.02 -11.50
CA GLU A 140 10.04 5.13 -10.83
C GLU A 140 9.05 4.06 -11.30
N PHE A 141 8.99 3.78 -12.61
CA PHE A 141 8.13 2.73 -13.12
C PHE A 141 8.60 1.33 -12.70
N ASN A 142 9.92 1.10 -12.65
CA ASN A 142 10.48 -0.15 -12.14
C ASN A 142 10.10 -0.35 -10.67
N ASP A 143 10.14 0.71 -9.86
CA ASP A 143 9.72 0.66 -8.46
C ASP A 143 8.21 0.47 -8.32
N TYR A 144 7.39 1.06 -9.21
CA TYR A 144 5.96 0.78 -9.26
C TYR A 144 5.67 -0.70 -9.53
N LEU A 145 6.36 -1.32 -10.50
CA LEU A 145 6.23 -2.75 -10.78
C LEU A 145 6.63 -3.62 -9.57
N LYS A 146 7.69 -3.24 -8.85
CA LYS A 146 8.12 -3.90 -7.62
C LYS A 146 7.10 -3.72 -6.49
N ALA A 147 6.50 -2.53 -6.36
CA ALA A 147 5.44 -2.24 -5.40
C ALA A 147 4.21 -3.13 -5.65
N LEU A 148 3.75 -3.19 -6.91
CA LEU A 148 2.66 -4.08 -7.33
C LEU A 148 2.97 -5.56 -7.03
N TYR A 149 4.21 -5.98 -7.21
CA TYR A 149 4.65 -7.33 -6.88
C TYR A 149 4.64 -7.60 -5.37
N LEU A 150 5.21 -6.71 -4.55
CA LEU A 150 5.22 -6.83 -3.09
C LEU A 150 3.80 -6.90 -2.50
N ALA A 151 2.89 -6.09 -3.04
CA ALA A 151 1.48 -6.05 -2.64
C ALA A 151 0.62 -7.18 -3.24
N GLY A 152 1.20 -7.99 -4.12
CA GLY A 152 0.56 -9.18 -4.69
C GLY A 152 -0.43 -8.90 -5.82
N TYR A 153 -0.38 -7.72 -6.44
CA TYR A 153 -1.08 -7.45 -7.71
C TYR A 153 -0.48 -8.27 -8.84
N ILE A 154 0.85 -8.30 -8.92
CA ILE A 154 1.60 -9.16 -9.82
C ILE A 154 1.95 -10.44 -9.06
N HIS A 155 1.56 -11.59 -9.60
CA HIS A 155 1.92 -12.90 -9.07
C HIS A 155 2.20 -13.87 -10.22
N PHE A 156 3.11 -14.81 -9.99
CA PHE A 156 3.45 -15.88 -10.93
C PHE A 156 2.99 -17.24 -10.40
N GLU A 157 2.71 -18.18 -11.30
CA GLU A 157 2.52 -19.57 -10.90
C GLU A 157 3.82 -20.11 -10.30
N ASN A 158 3.74 -20.72 -9.11
CA ASN A 158 4.90 -21.22 -8.36
C ASN A 158 5.94 -20.14 -8.04
N ASP A 159 5.49 -18.95 -7.65
CA ASP A 159 6.35 -17.84 -7.29
C ASP A 159 7.21 -18.14 -6.05
N SER A 160 8.45 -18.55 -6.30
CA SER A 160 9.45 -18.80 -5.26
C SER A 160 10.24 -17.56 -4.83
N PHE A 161 9.95 -16.39 -5.42
CA PHE A 161 10.72 -15.17 -5.23
C PHE A 161 10.02 -14.11 -4.39
N ILE A 162 8.69 -14.13 -4.30
CA ILE A 162 7.95 -13.15 -3.52
C ILE A 162 8.42 -13.08 -2.06
N GLU A 163 8.60 -14.20 -1.38
CA GLU A 163 9.07 -14.18 0.02
C GLU A 163 10.52 -13.71 0.14
N LYS A 164 11.37 -13.95 -0.87
CA LYS A 164 12.72 -13.37 -0.89
C LYS A 164 12.66 -11.86 -1.06
N ALA A 165 11.78 -11.36 -1.94
CA ALA A 165 11.59 -9.92 -2.15
C ALA A 165 11.06 -9.24 -0.88
N ARG A 166 10.06 -9.83 -0.21
CA ARG A 166 9.55 -9.36 1.08
C ARG A 166 10.61 -9.41 2.18
N GLN A 167 11.43 -10.46 2.22
CA GLN A 167 12.53 -10.57 3.17
C GLN A 167 13.55 -9.44 2.98
N ARG A 168 13.94 -9.11 1.74
CA ARG A 168 14.81 -7.96 1.47
C ARG A 168 14.16 -6.65 1.91
N TYR A 169 12.86 -6.50 1.67
CA TYR A 169 12.14 -5.35 2.19
C TYR A 169 12.20 -5.31 3.73
N ARG A 170 12.04 -6.40 4.45
CA ARG A 170 12.22 -6.41 5.93
C ARG A 170 13.62 -5.98 6.35
N GLU A 171 14.65 -6.38 5.60
CA GLU A 171 16.07 -6.10 5.87
C GLU A 171 16.51 -4.65 5.61
N GLY A 172 15.63 -3.79 5.11
CA GLY A 172 15.93 -2.37 4.89
C GLY A 172 16.03 -1.94 3.43
N TYR A 173 15.93 -2.88 2.48
CA TYR A 173 15.95 -2.55 1.04
C TYR A 173 14.59 -1.95 0.65
N ARG A 174 14.48 -0.62 0.63
CA ARG A 174 13.23 0.12 0.35
C ARG A 174 13.13 0.48 -1.12
N LEU A 175 11.91 0.71 -1.58
CA LEU A 175 11.65 1.37 -2.85
C LEU A 175 11.86 2.88 -2.67
N ARG A 176 12.33 3.56 -3.71
CA ARG A 176 12.66 4.98 -3.65
C ARG A 176 11.43 5.87 -3.75
N TRP A 177 10.41 5.44 -4.50
CA TRP A 177 9.17 6.22 -4.74
C TRP A 177 7.92 5.67 -4.05
N PHE A 178 7.96 4.45 -3.51
CA PHE A 178 6.78 3.79 -2.95
C PHE A 178 7.04 3.29 -1.52
N GLY A 179 6.08 3.46 -0.64
CA GLY A 179 6.18 3.25 0.80
C GLY A 179 6.82 4.43 1.55
N SER A 180 7.34 4.16 2.74
CA SER A 180 7.96 5.18 3.62
C SER A 180 9.36 5.66 3.17
N GLY A 181 9.64 5.68 1.86
CA GLY A 181 10.98 5.76 1.27
C GLY A 181 12.01 6.59 2.06
N THR A 182 13.09 5.95 2.51
CA THR A 182 14.29 6.66 2.95
C THR A 182 15.09 7.01 1.71
N SER A 183 15.43 8.29 1.53
CA SER A 183 16.39 8.78 0.54
C SER A 183 17.73 8.03 0.69
N GLY A 184 17.93 6.98 -0.08
CA GLY A 184 19.15 6.18 -0.06
C GLY A 184 19.00 4.99 -0.98
N GLU A 185 19.84 4.94 -2.01
CA GLU A 185 19.94 3.78 -2.89
C GLU A 185 20.10 2.51 -2.06
N THR A 186 19.11 1.64 -2.13
CA THR A 186 19.34 0.23 -1.86
C THR A 186 18.65 -0.53 -2.96
N THR A 187 19.46 -1.29 -3.71
CA THR A 187 19.03 -2.15 -4.81
C THR A 187 18.06 -3.21 -4.27
N PHE A 188 16.76 -2.87 -4.21
CA PHE A 188 15.68 -3.84 -4.03
C PHE A 188 15.82 -4.97 -5.04
#